data_AF-A0A0G1MI24-F1
#
_entry.id   AF-A0A0G1MI24-F1
#
_cell.length_a   1.000
_cell.length_b   1.000
_cell.length_c   1.000
_cell.angle_alpha   90.00
_cell.angle_beta   90.00
_cell.angle_gamma   90.00
#
_symmetry.space_group_name_H-M   'P 1'
#
loop_
_entity.id
_entity.type
_entity.pdbx_description
1 polymer ?
#
loop_
_entity_poly.entity_id
_entity_poly.type
_entity_poly.pdbx_seq_one_letter_code
_entity_poly.pdbx_strand_id
1 'polypeptide(L)' 'MVEIKALVRLEDVHLAQAKNYLEAYGLENGLLINFGGKSLEFKRVYNNKKISLPTNPVNHQNPGNPGSDNLI' A
#
# COMPACT_ATOMS: atom_id res chain seq x y z
N MET A 1 -8.00 9.71 3.96
CA MET A 1 -7.78 10.95 4.75
C MET A 1 -7.47 12.12 3.81
N VAL A 2 -7.84 13.36 4.18
CA VAL A 2 -7.38 14.58 3.50
C VAL A 2 -6.65 15.46 4.51
N GLU A 3 -5.44 15.90 4.17
CA GLU A 3 -4.60 16.83 4.93
C GLU A 3 -4.47 18.14 4.13
N ILE A 4 -4.81 19.26 4.75
CA ILE A 4 -4.94 20.56 4.08
C ILE A 4 -3.95 21.57 4.67
N LYS A 5 -3.25 22.30 3.81
CA LYS A 5 -2.26 23.32 4.18
C LYS A 5 -2.45 24.62 3.40
N ALA A 6 -2.00 25.72 4.00
CA ALA A 6 -1.98 27.07 3.42
C ALA A 6 -0.58 27.68 3.58
N LEU A 7 0.43 27.02 3.02
CA LEU A 7 1.85 27.37 3.14
C LEU A 7 2.39 27.87 1.80
N VAL A 8 3.48 28.64 1.84
CA VAL A 8 4.17 29.11 0.62
C VAL A 8 4.67 27.94 -0.25
N ARG A 9 5.06 26.83 0.36
CA ARG A 9 5.45 25.58 -0.31
C ARG A 9 5.29 24.37 0.63
N LEU A 10 5.17 23.17 0.06
CA LEU A 10 5.33 21.93 0.83
C LEU A 10 6.81 21.64 1.14
N GLU A 11 7.02 20.88 2.21
CA GLU A 11 8.31 20.41 2.70
C GLU A 11 8.16 18.94 3.11
N ASP A 12 9.27 18.22 3.22
CA ASP A 12 9.24 16.76 3.45
C ASP A 12 8.56 16.37 4.76
N VAL A 13 8.66 17.24 5.77
CA VAL A 13 7.93 17.13 7.05
C VAL A 13 6.42 17.00 6.84
N HIS A 14 5.84 17.69 5.85
CA HIS A 14 4.39 17.62 5.57
C HIS A 14 4.00 16.27 4.99
N LEU A 15 4.86 15.67 4.16
CA LEU A 15 4.65 14.32 3.66
C LEU A 15 4.79 13.28 4.78
N ALA A 16 5.77 13.45 5.67
CA ALA A 16 5.97 12.59 6.82
C ALA A 16 4.77 12.62 7.77
N GLN A 17 4.22 13.82 8.06
CA GLN A 17 2.99 13.97 8.84
C GLN A 17 1.82 13.21 8.21
N ALA A 18 1.57 13.40 6.91
CA ALA A 18 0.48 12.72 6.22
C ALA A 18 0.63 11.19 6.27
N LYS A 19 1.86 10.66 6.09
CA LYS A 19 2.13 9.22 6.23
C LYS A 19 1.87 8.70 7.65
N ASN A 20 2.31 9.44 8.67
CA ASN A 20 2.12 9.06 10.07
C ASN A 20 0.64 9.02 10.45
N TYR A 21 -0.19 9.94 9.93
CA TYR A 21 -1.63 9.90 10.16
C TYR A 21 -2.30 8.72 9.44
N LEU A 22 -1.87 8.38 8.22
CA LEU A 22 -2.37 7.16 7.56
C LEU A 22 -2.04 5.92 8.38
N GLU A 23 -0.85 5.84 8.97
CA GLU A 23 -0.46 4.75 9.85
C GLU A 23 -1.29 4.70 11.14
N ALA A 24 -1.38 5.83 11.86
CA ALA A 24 -2.10 5.93 13.12
C ALA A 24 -3.59 5.59 12.99
N TYR A 25 -4.19 5.91 11.83
CA TYR A 25 -5.59 5.62 11.53
C TYR A 25 -5.82 4.32 10.74
N GLY A 26 -4.77 3.58 10.41
CA GLY A 26 -4.89 2.34 9.62
C GLY A 26 -5.48 2.54 8.21
N LEU A 27 -5.27 3.72 7.61
CA LEU A 27 -5.79 4.07 6.29
C LEU A 27 -4.77 3.74 5.19
N GLU A 28 -5.26 3.23 4.06
CA GLU A 28 -4.42 2.86 2.92
C GLU A 28 -3.86 4.08 2.17
N ASN A 29 -4.68 5.12 2.00
CA ASN A 29 -4.30 6.28 1.22
C ASN A 29 -4.89 7.60 1.75
N GLY A 30 -4.27 8.68 1.32
CA GLY A 30 -4.71 10.04 1.61
C GLY A 30 -4.29 11.04 0.55
N LEU A 31 -4.80 12.26 0.70
CA LEU A 31 -4.52 13.39 -0.18
C LEU A 31 -3.97 14.54 0.65
N LEU A 32 -2.75 14.98 0.36
CA LEU A 32 -2.15 16.19 0.90
C LEU A 32 -2.35 17.32 -0.10
N ILE A 33 -2.98 18.42 0.31
CA ILE A 33 -3.27 19.59 -0.52
C ILE A 33 -2.64 20.83 0.13
N ASN A 34 -1.90 21.62 -0.63
CA ASN A 34 -1.45 22.95 -0.24
C ASN A 34 -2.03 24.01 -1.18
N PHE A 35 -2.80 24.95 -0.65
CA PHE A 35 -3.41 26.05 -1.40
C PHE A 35 -2.83 27.43 -1.07
N GLY A 36 -1.82 27.52 -0.20
CA GLY A 36 -1.19 28.79 0.18
C GLY A 36 -0.03 29.23 -0.73
N GLY A 37 0.35 28.40 -1.70
CA GLY A 37 1.42 28.67 -2.65
C GLY A 37 0.94 29.52 -3.83
N LYS A 38 1.86 29.82 -4.77
CA LYS A 38 1.52 30.50 -6.03
C LYS A 38 0.58 29.69 -6.92
N SER A 39 0.56 28.37 -6.73
CA SER A 39 -0.31 27.41 -7.40
C SER A 39 -0.69 26.31 -6.42
N LEU A 40 -1.75 25.57 -6.77
CA LEU A 40 -2.18 24.41 -5.98
C LEU A 40 -1.13 23.30 -6.06
N GLU A 41 -0.61 22.86 -4.91
CA GLU A 41 0.22 21.67 -4.82
C GLU A 41 -0.61 20.53 -4.21
N PHE A 42 -0.51 19.32 -4.75
CA PHE A 42 -1.14 18.16 -4.15
C PHE A 42 -0.29 16.90 -4.32
N LYS A 43 -0.38 16.00 -3.34
CA LYS A 43 0.30 14.70 -3.35
C LYS A 43 -0.68 13.62 -2.86
N ARG A 44 -0.80 12.54 -3.63
CA ARG A 44 -1.42 11.30 -3.12
C ARG A 44 -0.41 10.59 -2.23
N VAL A 45 -0.82 10.25 -1.02
CA VAL A 45 0.02 9.60 -0.01
C VAL A 45 -0.50 8.18 0.19
N TYR A 46 0.41 7.21 0.24
CA TYR A 46 0.08 5.80 0.40
C TYR A 46 0.74 5.25 1.68
N ASN A 47 0.02 4.38 2.36
CA ASN A 47 0.55 3.52 3.40
C ASN A 47 0.84 2.13 2.81
N ASN A 48 2.11 1.84 2.53
CA ASN A 48 2.53 0.60 1.87
C ASN A 48 2.51 -0.64 2.79
N LYS A 49 2.02 -0.55 4.03
CA LYS A 49 2.04 -1.68 4.97
C LYS A 49 0.99 -2.78 4.71
N LYS A 50 0.20 -2.70 3.64
CA LYS A 50 -0.64 -3.82 3.19
C LYS A 50 -0.55 -4.03 1.69
N ILE A 51 0.26 -5.02 1.27
CA ILE A 51 -0.14 -6.27 0.60
C ILE A 51 1.06 -7.23 0.77
N SER A 52 1.12 -7.91 1.91
CA SER A 52 1.63 -9.28 1.93
C SER A 52 0.41 -10.15 2.22
N LEU A 53 -0.35 -10.46 1.17
CA LEU A 53 -1.21 -11.65 1.25
C LEU A 53 -0.28 -12.80 1.64
N PRO A 54 -0.59 -13.61 2.65
CA PRO A 54 0.14 -14.85 2.85
C PRO A 54 -0.09 -15.70 1.61
N THR A 55 0.86 -15.68 0.68
CA THR A 55 0.90 -16.63 -0.42
C THR A 55 1.32 -17.96 0.19
N ASN A 56 0.37 -18.71 0.74
CA ASN A 56 0.57 -20.14 0.91
C ASN A 56 0.72 -20.70 -0.51
N PRO A 57 1.88 -21.26 -0.91
CA PRO A 57 1.94 -21.96 -2.18
C PRO A 57 0.97 -23.14 -2.08
N VAL A 58 -0.09 -23.12 -2.89
CA VAL A 58 -0.95 -24.29 -3.08
C VAL A 58 -0.08 -25.34 -3.74
N ASN A 59 0.41 -26.28 -2.95
CA ASN A 59 1.15 -27.42 -3.45
C ASN A 59 0.14 -28.29 -4.23
N HIS A 60 0.10 -28.16 -5.55
CA HIS A 60 -0.58 -29.12 -6.41
C HIS A 60 0.22 -30.43 -6.36
N GLN A 61 -0.01 -31.24 -5.32
CA GLN A 61 0.32 -32.66 -5.40
C GLN A 61 -0.55 -33.23 -6.51
N ASN A 62 0.07 -33.51 -7.65
CA ASN A 62 -0.53 -34.27 -8.72
C ASN A 62 -0.97 -35.62 -8.11
N PRO A 63 -2.25 -36.02 -8.18
CA PRO A 63 -2.65 -37.32 -7.67
C PRO A 63 -1.82 -38.38 -8.40
N GLY A 64 -1.05 -39.14 -7.61
CA GLY A 64 -0.12 -40.15 -8.10
C GLY A 64 -0.82 -41.09 -9.08
N ASN A 65 -0.18 -41.32 -10.21
CA ASN A 65 -0.61 -42.28 -11.22
C ASN A 65 -0.72 -43.68 -10.59
N PRO A 66 -1.91 -44.27 -10.43
CA PRO A 66 -2.05 -45.63 -9.93
C PRO A 66 -1.96 -46.56 -11.14
N GLY A 67 -0.74 -46.90 -11.56
CA GLY A 67 -0.58 -47.67 -12.78
C GLY A 67 0.85 -48.03 -13.13
N SER A 68 1.54 -48.75 -12.24
CA SER A 68 2.63 -49.65 -12.64
C SER A 68 2.98 -50.63 -11.52
N ASP A 69 1.99 -51.39 -11.03
CA ASP A 69 2.28 -52.65 -10.35
C ASP A 69 1.95 -53.80 -11.33
N ASN A 70 3.02 -54.36 -11.89
CA ASN A 70 3.23 -55.73 -12.37
C ASN A 70 2.27 -56.37 -13.40
N LEU A 71 2.81 -56.60 -14.61
CA LEU A 71 2.55 -57.81 -15.39
C LEU A 71 3.84 -58.30 -16.09
N ILE A 72 4.31 -59.45 -15.59
CA ILE A 72 5.29 -60.44 -16.13
C ILE A 72 6.76 -60.03 -16.20
#